data_AF-A0A2D7FBG3-F1
#
_entry.id   AF-A0A2D7FBG3-F1
#
_cell.length_a   1.000
_cell.length_b   1.000
_cell.length_c   1.000
_cell.angle_alpha   90.00
_cell.angle_beta   90.00
_cell.angle_gamma   90.00
#
_symmetry.space_group_name_H-M   'P 1'
#
loop_
_entity.id
_entity.type
_entity.pdbx_description
1 polymer ?
#
loop_
_entity_poly.entity_id
_entity_poly.type
_entity_poly.pdbx_seq_one_letter_code
_entity_poly.pdbx_strand_id
1 'polypeptide(L)'
;MAPDGSIVHSGMSSVWVGGRGGPLHRGNGSPRAQRWVTENWTYSQQDGTQSTNETEAGKTERFARGSALIFLDEVTALAAGHRPCDVQQSKEAKRFLECWSVKDEGHSKDWAQIDLILHRERLS
;
A
#
# COMPACT_ATOMS: atom_id res chain seq x y z
N MET A 1 -9.32 -2.79 -3.52
CA MET A 1 -9.24 -3.45 -2.20
C MET A 1 -10.29 -2.83 -1.31
N ALA A 2 -10.98 -3.63 -0.51
CA ALA A 2 -11.96 -3.12 0.45
C ALA A 2 -11.29 -2.71 1.78
N PRO A 3 -11.96 -1.89 2.62
CA PRO A 3 -11.39 -1.38 3.87
C PRO A 3 -10.93 -2.48 4.85
N ASP A 4 -11.53 -3.67 4.79
CA ASP A 4 -11.15 -4.84 5.62
C ASP A 4 -9.89 -5.55 5.11
N GLY A 5 -9.27 -5.06 4.04
CA GLY A 5 -8.12 -5.70 3.41
C GLY A 5 -8.48 -6.90 2.53
N SER A 6 -9.75 -7.13 2.21
CA SER A 6 -10.11 -8.14 1.21
C SER A 6 -9.77 -7.66 -0.22
N ILE A 7 -9.25 -8.57 -1.04
CA ILE A 7 -8.97 -8.32 -2.45
C ILE A 7 -10.20 -8.73 -3.25
N VAL A 8 -10.85 -7.75 -3.88
CA VAL A 8 -12.03 -7.95 -4.73
C VAL A 8 -11.70 -7.54 -6.15
N HIS A 9 -12.30 -8.22 -7.13
CA HIS A 9 -12.23 -7.82 -8.52
C HIS A 9 -13.32 -6.77 -8.80
N SER A 10 -12.93 -5.60 -9.29
CA SER A 10 -13.85 -4.51 -9.63
C SER A 10 -13.31 -3.76 -10.84
N GLY A 11 -14.18 -3.36 -11.78
CA GLY A 11 -13.81 -2.51 -12.92
C GLY A 11 -13.60 -1.03 -12.58
N MET A 12 -13.31 -0.71 -11.33
CA MET A 12 -13.17 0.66 -10.84
C MET A 12 -11.75 1.18 -11.10
N SER A 13 -11.63 2.44 -11.52
CA SER A 13 -10.36 3.15 -11.62
C SER A 13 -10.20 4.12 -10.45
N SER A 14 -8.96 4.32 -10.02
CA SER A 14 -8.61 5.31 -8.98
C SER A 14 -7.20 5.82 -9.20
N VAL A 15 -6.92 6.98 -8.62
CA VAL A 15 -5.57 7.54 -8.50
C VAL A 15 -4.80 6.95 -7.33
N TRP A 16 -5.45 6.21 -6.43
CA TRP A 16 -4.81 5.62 -5.25
C TRP A 16 -4.42 4.17 -5.53
N VAL A 17 -3.12 3.91 -5.50
CA VAL A 17 -2.54 2.61 -5.80
C VAL A 17 -1.59 2.21 -4.68
N GLY A 18 -1.47 0.92 -4.39
CA GLY A 18 -0.54 0.43 -3.39
C GLY A 18 -0.08 -0.99 -3.66
N GLY A 19 0.86 -1.43 -2.83
CA GLY A 19 1.41 -2.79 -2.86
C GLY A 19 1.27 -3.46 -1.51
N ARG A 20 1.08 -4.78 -1.54
CA ARG A 20 1.00 -5.64 -0.35
C ARG A 20 2.28 -6.41 -0.13
N GLY A 21 3.38 -5.68 0.04
CA GLY A 21 4.69 -6.25 0.35
C GLY A 21 5.23 -7.21 -0.69
N GLY A 22 4.89 -7.08 -1.98
CA GLY A 22 5.49 -7.88 -3.05
C GLY A 22 4.48 -8.60 -3.96
N PRO A 23 4.92 -9.57 -4.79
CA PRO A 23 4.08 -10.14 -5.84
C PRO A 23 3.15 -11.19 -5.25
N LEU A 24 1.86 -10.93 -5.38
CA LEU A 24 0.79 -11.86 -5.00
C LEU A 24 0.38 -12.78 -6.15
N HIS A 25 0.79 -12.46 -7.38
CA HIS A 25 0.65 -13.35 -8.53
C HIS A 25 2.01 -13.92 -8.98
N ARG A 26 1.96 -15.04 -9.69
CA ARG A 26 3.09 -15.61 -10.43
C ARG A 26 3.21 -14.93 -11.80
N GLY A 27 4.34 -15.08 -12.48
CA GLY A 27 4.55 -14.48 -13.81
C GLY A 27 3.55 -14.93 -14.89
N ASN A 28 2.80 -16.00 -14.66
CA ASN A 28 1.69 -16.45 -15.50
C ASN A 28 0.30 -15.90 -15.07
N GLY A 29 0.26 -14.91 -14.17
CA GLY A 29 -0.96 -14.30 -13.65
C GLY A 29 -1.70 -15.10 -12.57
N SER A 30 -1.31 -16.35 -12.30
CA SER A 30 -1.99 -17.14 -11.26
C SER A 30 -1.69 -16.64 -9.84
N PRO A 31 -2.66 -16.66 -8.92
CA PRO A 31 -2.46 -16.20 -7.56
C PRO A 31 -1.48 -17.11 -6.80
N ARG A 32 -0.72 -16.53 -5.89
CA ARG A 32 0.09 -17.25 -4.90
C ARG A 32 -0.77 -17.56 -3.68
N ALA A 33 -0.44 -18.66 -2.99
CA ALA A 33 -1.06 -18.99 -1.71
C ALA A 33 -0.67 -18.01 -0.59
N GLN A 34 0.52 -17.41 -0.73
CA GLN A 34 1.01 -16.34 0.15
C GLN A 34 0.19 -15.07 -0.09
N ARG A 35 -0.30 -14.46 0.98
CA ARG A 35 -1.12 -13.24 0.93
C ARG A 35 -0.29 -11.94 0.95
N TRP A 36 1.01 -12.04 1.22
CA TRP A 36 2.01 -10.96 1.20
C TRP A 36 3.41 -11.59 1.08
N VAL A 37 4.44 -10.81 0.74
CA VAL A 37 5.84 -11.27 0.75
C VAL A 37 6.67 -10.54 1.82
N THR A 38 6.32 -9.30 2.16
CA THR A 38 6.89 -8.51 3.24
C THR A 38 5.79 -7.78 4.01
N GLU A 39 6.16 -7.20 5.15
CA GLU A 39 5.32 -6.40 6.04
C GLU A 39 5.07 -4.98 5.49
N ASN A 40 5.84 -4.57 4.48
CA ASN A 40 5.81 -3.24 3.90
C ASN A 40 4.60 -3.08 2.95
N TRP A 41 3.47 -2.68 3.53
CA TRP A 41 2.24 -2.40 2.80
C TRP A 41 2.11 -0.89 2.66
N THR A 42 2.31 -0.40 1.44
CA THR A 42 2.34 1.05 1.16
C THR A 42 1.34 1.44 0.09
N TYR A 43 0.84 2.67 0.18
CA TYR A 43 0.05 3.31 -0.86
C TYR A 43 0.67 4.62 -1.32
N SER A 44 0.36 5.00 -2.57
CA SER A 44 0.64 6.30 -3.14
C SER A 44 -0.50 6.81 -4.01
N GLN A 45 -0.70 8.12 -3.99
CA GLN A 45 -1.47 8.81 -5.01
C GLN A 45 -0.64 8.88 -6.30
N GLN A 46 -1.25 8.55 -7.43
CA GLN A 46 -0.72 8.91 -8.74
C GLN A 46 -0.96 10.40 -8.96
N ASP A 47 0.13 11.15 -9.08
CA ASP A 47 0.10 12.52 -9.53
C ASP A 47 -0.23 12.56 -11.03
N GLY A 48 -1.19 13.38 -11.46
CA GLY A 48 -1.62 13.48 -12.87
C GLY A 48 -0.54 13.97 -13.86
N THR A 49 0.68 14.21 -13.37
CA THR A 49 1.92 14.40 -14.14
C THR A 49 2.51 13.08 -14.65
N GLN A 50 2.16 11.95 -14.04
CA GLN A 50 2.39 10.64 -14.63
C GLN A 50 1.31 10.36 -15.65
N SER A 51 1.76 10.13 -16.88
CA SER A 51 0.93 10.08 -18.08
C SER A 51 -0.31 9.21 -17.88
N THR A 52 -1.46 9.70 -18.33
CA THR A 52 -2.65 8.88 -18.58
C THR A 52 -2.39 7.76 -19.62
N ASN A 53 -1.20 7.75 -20.25
CA ASN A 53 -0.70 6.68 -21.11
C ASN A 53 0.18 5.64 -20.38
N GLU A 54 0.40 5.75 -19.06
CA GLU A 54 0.91 4.60 -18.30
C GLU A 54 -0.19 3.54 -18.25
N THR A 55 0.03 2.46 -19.00
CA THR A 55 -0.80 1.26 -18.95
C THR A 55 -0.88 0.76 -17.50
N GLU A 56 -1.89 -0.04 -17.16
CA GLU A 56 -1.89 -0.75 -15.86
C GLU A 56 -0.56 -1.48 -15.60
N ALA A 57 0.15 -1.90 -16.65
CA ALA A 57 1.50 -2.45 -16.56
C ALA A 57 2.54 -1.42 -16.05
N GLY A 58 2.52 -0.16 -16.48
CA GLY A 58 3.41 0.90 -15.96
C GLY A 58 3.14 1.24 -14.49
N LYS A 59 1.86 1.21 -14.07
CA LYS A 59 1.47 1.32 -12.65
C LYS A 59 1.94 0.11 -11.86
N THR A 60 1.80 -1.06 -12.44
CA THR A 60 2.34 -2.31 -11.91
C THR A 60 3.85 -2.24 -11.83
N GLU A 61 4.56 -1.53 -12.71
CA GLU A 61 6.02 -1.39 -12.68
C GLU A 61 6.53 -0.44 -11.58
N ARG A 62 5.79 0.59 -11.20
CA ARG A 62 6.14 1.42 -10.04
C ARG A 62 6.02 0.65 -8.72
N PHE A 63 5.09 -0.30 -8.71
CA PHE A 63 4.99 -1.35 -7.72
C PHE A 63 5.61 -2.68 -8.21
N ALA A 64 6.52 -2.71 -9.23
CA ALA A 64 6.90 -3.91 -10.04
C ALA A 64 7.44 -5.07 -9.24
N ARG A 65 7.82 -4.78 -7.99
CA ARG A 65 8.19 -5.81 -7.06
C ARG A 65 6.97 -6.54 -6.53
N GLY A 66 5.74 -6.22 -6.96
CA GLY A 66 4.50 -6.76 -6.45
C GLY A 66 3.22 -6.57 -7.25
N SER A 67 2.11 -7.06 -6.68
CA SER A 67 0.78 -6.92 -7.27
C SER A 67 0.19 -5.55 -6.92
N ALA A 68 -0.08 -4.74 -7.94
CA ALA A 68 -0.72 -3.44 -7.76
C ALA A 68 -2.16 -3.61 -7.27
N LEU A 69 -2.52 -2.81 -6.28
CA LEU A 69 -3.84 -2.80 -5.65
C LEU A 69 -4.43 -1.41 -5.79
N ILE A 70 -5.69 -1.35 -6.22
CA ILE A 70 -6.41 -0.08 -6.40
C ILE A 70 -7.27 0.17 -5.15
N PHE A 71 -7.22 1.39 -4.63
CA PHE A 71 -8.02 1.87 -3.49
C PHE A 71 -8.98 2.95 -3.96
N LEU A 72 -10.20 3.00 -3.41
CA LEU A 72 -11.17 4.03 -3.80
C LEU A 72 -10.68 5.44 -3.43
N ASP A 73 -10.16 5.57 -2.22
CA ASP A 73 -9.60 6.79 -1.66
C ASP A 73 -8.47 6.44 -0.67
N GLU A 74 -7.81 7.48 -0.17
CA GLU A 74 -6.78 7.36 0.86
C GLU A 74 -7.29 6.69 2.14
N VAL A 75 -8.53 6.99 2.55
CA VAL A 75 -9.14 6.44 3.77
C VAL A 75 -9.27 4.93 3.67
N THR A 76 -9.65 4.43 2.50
CA THR A 76 -9.73 3.00 2.19
C THR A 76 -8.37 2.34 2.25
N ALA A 77 -7.31 3.00 1.77
CA ALA A 77 -5.95 2.48 1.84
C ALA A 77 -5.45 2.38 3.29
N LEU A 78 -5.67 3.43 4.08
CA LEU A 78 -5.33 3.48 5.51
C LEU A 78 -6.11 2.43 6.31
N ALA A 79 -7.43 2.32 6.07
CA ALA A 79 -8.29 1.33 6.73
C ALA A 79 -7.86 -0.11 6.41
N ALA A 80 -7.44 -0.36 5.17
CA ALA A 80 -6.86 -1.63 4.76
C ALA A 80 -5.43 -1.88 5.31
N GLY A 81 -4.96 -1.02 6.22
CA GLY A 81 -3.69 -1.15 6.92
C GLY A 81 -2.47 -0.74 6.11
N HIS A 82 -2.61 -0.03 4.98
CA HIS A 82 -1.47 0.47 4.21
C HIS A 82 -1.00 1.82 4.78
N ARG A 83 0.31 2.03 4.84
CA ARG A 83 0.89 3.34 5.21
C ARG A 83 1.26 4.16 3.97
N PRO A 84 1.40 5.48 4.06
CA PRO A 84 1.91 6.27 2.95
C PRO A 84 3.32 5.83 2.55
N CYS A 85 3.57 5.73 1.25
CA CYS A 85 4.92 5.56 0.71
C CYS A 85 5.77 6.80 1.02
N ASP A 86 6.88 6.63 1.73
CA ASP A 86 7.78 7.71 2.16
C ASP A 86 8.58 8.32 0.99
N VAL A 87 8.79 7.54 -0.08
CA VAL A 87 9.48 8.00 -1.30
C VAL A 87 8.60 8.93 -2.14
N GLN A 88 7.33 8.57 -2.32
CA GLN A 88 6.42 9.28 -3.23
C GLN A 88 5.51 10.28 -2.52
N GLN A 89 5.18 10.03 -1.26
CA GLN A 89 4.25 10.84 -0.47
C GLN A 89 4.91 11.32 0.83
N SER A 90 6.12 11.87 0.74
CA SER A 90 6.95 12.25 1.90
C SER A 90 6.22 13.14 2.92
N LYS A 91 5.37 14.06 2.46
CA LYS A 91 4.55 14.92 3.32
C LYS A 91 3.52 14.12 4.12
N GLU A 92 2.78 13.22 3.47
CA GLU A 92 1.78 12.39 4.14
C GLU A 92 2.43 11.33 5.02
N ALA A 93 3.59 10.78 4.60
CA ALA A 93 4.39 9.89 5.42
C ALA A 93 4.88 10.57 6.70
N LYS A 94 5.30 11.84 6.64
CA LYS A 94 5.66 12.63 7.82
C LYS A 94 4.46 12.84 8.75
N ARG A 95 3.29 13.22 8.21
CA ARG A 95 2.05 13.36 8.98
C ARG A 95 1.65 12.05 9.67
N PHE A 96 1.77 10.94 8.95
CA PHE A 96 1.52 9.61 9.50
C PHE A 96 2.44 9.32 10.70
N LEU A 97 3.75 9.60 10.57
CA LEU A 97 4.69 9.44 11.68
C LEU A 97 4.39 10.35 12.87
N GLU A 98 3.98 11.59 12.63
CA GLU A 98 3.56 12.53 13.68
C GLU A 98 2.37 11.96 14.46
N CYS A 99 1.32 11.51 13.75
CA CYS A 99 0.16 10.86 14.38
C CYS A 99 0.52 9.54 15.08
N TRP A 100 1.41 8.73 14.49
CA TRP A 100 1.88 7.48 15.08
C TRP A 100 2.60 7.72 16.40
N SER A 101 3.51 8.70 16.43
CA SER A 101 4.31 9.03 17.61
C SER A 101 3.46 9.49 18.80
N VAL A 102 2.29 10.10 18.55
CA VAL A 102 1.33 10.46 19.60
C VAL A 102 0.68 9.22 20.20
N LYS A 103 0.37 8.20 19.39
CA LYS A 103 -0.26 6.95 19.83
C LYS A 103 0.73 6.02 20.56
N ASP A 104 1.99 6.01 20.11
CA ASP A 104 3.04 5.08 20.56
C ASP A 104 3.96 5.68 21.64
N GLU A 105 3.54 6.76 22.32
CA GLU A 105 4.34 7.49 23.32
C GLU A 105 5.76 7.88 22.83
N GLY A 106 5.93 8.08 21.53
CA GLY A 106 7.19 8.48 20.90
C GLY A 106 8.20 7.36 20.66
N HIS A 107 7.82 6.08 20.80
CA HIS A 107 8.77 4.98 20.83
C HIS A 107 9.35 4.54 19.47
N SER A 108 8.63 4.65 18.35
CA SER A 108 9.20 4.28 17.05
C SER A 108 9.04 5.31 15.93
N LYS A 109 10.18 5.68 15.33
CA LYS A 109 10.27 6.45 14.07
C LYS A 109 10.82 5.60 12.90
N ASP A 110 11.06 4.32 13.15
CA ASP A 110 11.60 3.39 12.15
C ASP A 110 10.44 2.71 11.41
N TRP A 111 10.42 2.87 10.08
CA TRP A 111 9.40 2.24 9.25
C TRP A 111 9.36 0.72 9.37
N ALA A 112 10.51 0.06 9.58
CA ALA A 112 10.53 -1.40 9.72
C ALA A 112 9.81 -1.87 10.99
N GLN A 113 9.97 -1.13 12.10
CA GLN A 113 9.28 -1.42 13.35
C GLN A 113 7.78 -1.12 13.25
N ILE A 114 7.43 0.02 12.64
CA ILE A 114 6.02 0.38 12.38
C ILE A 114 5.36 -0.68 11.48
N ASP A 115 6.04 -1.12 10.42
CA ASP A 115 5.55 -2.17 9.53
C ASP A 115 5.33 -3.49 10.27
N LEU A 116 6.21 -3.85 11.22
CA LEU A 116 6.03 -5.03 12.06
C LEU A 116 4.82 -4.92 13.00
N ILE A 117 4.61 -3.75 13.62
CA ILE A 117 3.44 -3.52 14.50
C ILE A 117 2.15 -3.57 13.68
N LEU A 118 2.08 -2.80 12.59
CA LEU A 118 0.95 -2.81 11.67
C LEU A 118 0.69 -4.21 11.13
N HIS A 119 1.73 -4.98 10.82
CA HIS A 119 1.56 -6.34 10.33
C HIS A 119 0.87 -7.25 11.35
N ARG A 120 1.19 -7.11 12.65
CA ARG A 120 0.48 -7.84 13.71
C ARG A 120 -0.98 -7.42 13.81
N GLU A 121 -1.28 -6.12 13.74
CA GLU A 121 -2.65 -5.60 13.76
C GLU A 121 -3.48 -6.06 12.54
N ARG A 122 -2.86 -6.27 11.36
CA ARG A 122 -3.54 -6.79 10.17
C ARG A 122 -3.94 -8.27 10.28
N LEU A 123 -3.32 -9.02 11.20
CA LEU A 123 -3.51 -10.47 11.36
C LEU A 123 -4.30 -10.86 12.61
N SER A 124 -4.54 -9.92 13.52
CA SER A 124 -5.43 -10.08 14.67
C SER A 124 -6.88 -10.02 14.27
#